data_AF-A0A1Y2DGX5-F1
#
_entry.id   AF-A0A1Y2DGX5-F1
#
_cell.length_a   1.000
_cell.length_b   1.000
_cell.length_c   1.000
_cell.angle_alpha   90.00
_cell.angle_beta   90.00
_cell.angle_gamma   90.00
#
_symmetry.space_group_name_H-M   'P 1'
#
loop_
_entity.id
_entity.type
_entity.pdbx_description
1 polymer ?
#
loop_
_entity_poly.entity_id
_entity_poly.type
_entity_poly.pdbx_seq_one_letter_code
_entity_poly.pdbx_strand_id
1 'polypeptide(L)'
;MERYSLDEEVLTFLDNYLKQIKDSHITIIIRFAYNLGFKDDVSKDPSIDIVKNHQKHVSGILKKYDNIIASVECGLFEILPESITLSVRTPKIYCDWAYIDLSKIISHITKMNEKAYRVGIFNDKYLASKSDLDTYKLREKEVKWLKNQVKHT
;
A
#
# COMPACT_ATOMS: atom_id res chain seq x y z
N MET A 1 -11.14 20.86 14.45
CA MET A 1 -10.07 20.73 13.45
C MET A 1 -9.46 19.35 13.71
N GLU A 2 -10.09 18.28 13.21
CA GLU A 2 -9.83 16.89 13.70
C GLU A 2 -9.65 15.85 12.58
N ARG A 3 -9.88 16.22 11.32
CA ARG A 3 -9.73 15.26 10.22
C ARG A 3 -8.24 15.07 9.93
N TYR A 4 -7.76 13.83 9.99
CA TYR A 4 -6.38 13.44 9.68
C TYR A 4 -5.31 13.88 10.70
N SER A 5 -5.69 14.12 11.96
CA SER A 5 -4.71 14.17 13.05
C SER A 5 -4.41 12.74 13.51
N LEU A 6 -3.13 12.39 13.65
CA LEU A 6 -2.69 11.21 14.39
C LEU A 6 -2.08 11.72 15.70
N ASP A 7 -2.85 11.62 16.78
CA ASP A 7 -2.38 11.98 18.11
C ASP A 7 -1.65 10.81 18.81
N GLU A 8 -1.13 11.09 19.99
CA GLU A 8 -0.40 10.13 20.80
C GLU A 8 -1.26 8.93 21.23
N GLU A 9 -2.57 9.14 21.44
CA GLU A 9 -3.49 8.07 21.83
C GLU A 9 -3.61 7.02 20.71
N VAL A 10 -3.85 7.47 19.47
CA VAL A 10 -3.97 6.59 18.31
C VAL A 10 -2.66 5.83 18.04
N LEU A 11 -1.52 6.51 18.17
CA LEU A 11 -0.21 5.90 17.97
C LEU A 11 0.12 4.87 19.07
N THR A 12 -0.22 5.18 20.32
CA THR A 12 -0.06 4.27 21.46
C THR A 12 -0.94 3.03 21.33
N PHE A 13 -2.18 3.21 20.89
CA PHE A 13 -3.08 2.09 20.59
C PHE A 13 -2.48 1.17 19.52
N LEU A 14 -2.00 1.73 18.40
CA LEU A 14 -1.40 0.94 17.33
C LEU A 14 -0.16 0.18 17.81
N ASP A 15 0.75 0.81 18.58
CA ASP A 15 1.93 0.13 19.13
C ASP A 15 1.55 -1.04 20.04
N ASN A 16 0.60 -0.84 20.95
CA ASN A 16 0.15 -1.87 21.88
C ASN A 16 -0.58 -3.02 21.16
N TYR A 17 -1.35 -2.73 20.12
CA TYR A 17 -2.03 -3.74 19.33
C TYR A 17 -1.05 -4.60 18.55
N LEU A 18 -0.06 -3.99 17.87
CA LEU A 18 0.97 -4.73 17.14
C LEU A 18 1.87 -5.54 18.08
N LYS A 19 2.13 -5.05 19.30
CA LYS A 19 2.81 -5.82 20.34
C LYS A 19 2.05 -7.12 20.67
N GLN A 20 0.74 -7.05 20.90
CA GLN A 20 -0.06 -8.24 21.21
C GLN A 20 -0.07 -9.25 20.05
N ILE A 21 -0.14 -8.77 18.80
CA ILE A 21 -0.07 -9.63 17.61
C ILE A 21 1.29 -10.34 17.54
N LYS A 22 2.37 -9.60 17.82
CA LYS A 22 3.72 -10.16 17.88
C LYS A 22 3.84 -11.24 18.95
N ASP A 23 3.33 -10.98 20.14
CA ASP A 23 3.33 -11.94 21.26
C ASP A 23 2.45 -13.17 20.96
N SER A 24 1.50 -13.04 20.04
CA SER A 24 0.63 -14.12 19.56
C SER A 24 1.18 -14.87 18.33
N HIS A 25 2.35 -14.50 17.80
CA HIS A 25 2.96 -15.09 16.60
C HIS A 25 2.07 -15.06 15.35
N ILE A 26 1.23 -14.04 15.22
CA ILE A 26 0.34 -13.85 14.08
C ILE A 26 0.99 -12.93 13.05
N THR A 27 0.86 -13.27 11.77
CA THR A 27 1.21 -12.38 10.65
C THR A 27 -0.02 -11.60 10.17
N ILE A 28 0.15 -10.32 9.85
CA ILE A 28 -0.95 -9.42 9.48
C ILE A 28 -0.70 -8.66 8.18
N ILE A 29 -1.81 -8.19 7.60
CA ILE A 29 -1.84 -7.17 6.54
C ILE A 29 -2.45 -5.91 7.15
N ILE A 30 -1.78 -4.77 6.99
CA ILE A 30 -2.25 -3.48 7.52
C ILE A 30 -2.76 -2.61 6.38
N ARG A 31 -3.98 -2.08 6.51
CA ARG A 31 -4.56 -1.11 5.57
C ARG A 31 -4.91 0.18 6.29
N PHE A 32 -4.40 1.31 5.79
CA PHE A 32 -4.81 2.63 6.27
C PHE A 32 -5.92 3.19 5.38
N ALA A 33 -7.15 3.19 5.88
CA ALA A 33 -8.31 3.75 5.19
C ALA A 33 -8.63 5.15 5.70
N TYR A 34 -8.81 6.10 4.78
CA TYR A 34 -9.13 7.50 5.10
C TYR A 34 -10.61 7.84 4.95
N ASN A 35 -11.38 6.96 4.31
CA ASN A 35 -12.78 7.18 4.01
C ASN A 35 -13.68 6.46 5.04
N LEU A 36 -14.51 7.25 5.72
CA LEU A 36 -15.51 6.75 6.67
C LEU A 36 -16.53 5.86 5.96
N GLY A 37 -16.48 4.55 6.25
CA GLY A 37 -17.45 3.56 5.76
C GLY A 37 -17.20 3.02 4.35
N PHE A 38 -15.99 3.15 3.80
CA PHE A 38 -15.58 2.57 2.50
C PHE A 38 -16.51 2.92 1.32
N LYS A 39 -17.26 4.03 1.40
CA LYS A 39 -18.08 4.48 0.29
C LYS A 39 -17.15 5.04 -0.77
N ASP A 40 -16.86 4.30 -1.85
CA ASP A 40 -15.91 4.59 -2.96
C ASP A 40 -16.00 6.03 -3.54
N ASP A 41 -15.68 7.02 -2.73
CA ASP A 41 -15.82 8.45 -2.96
C ASP A 41 -14.42 9.05 -2.85
N VAL A 42 -13.73 9.06 -3.99
CA VAL A 42 -12.35 9.53 -4.15
C VAL A 42 -12.17 11.00 -3.74
N SER A 43 -13.25 11.78 -3.63
CA SER A 43 -13.19 13.14 -3.09
C SER A 43 -12.78 13.19 -1.60
N LYS A 44 -12.82 12.04 -0.93
CA LYS A 44 -12.49 11.89 0.49
C LYS A 44 -11.08 11.39 0.73
N ASP A 45 -10.31 11.10 -0.32
CA ASP A 45 -8.90 10.77 -0.16
C ASP A 45 -8.13 12.01 0.32
N PRO A 46 -7.20 11.86 1.27
CA PRO A 46 -6.38 12.95 1.77
C PRO A 46 -5.40 13.44 0.71
N SER A 47 -4.89 14.67 0.88
CA SER A 47 -3.78 15.15 0.06
C SER A 47 -2.53 14.29 0.26
N ILE A 48 -1.64 14.27 -0.74
CA ILE A 48 -0.36 13.56 -0.65
C ILE A 48 0.50 14.02 0.54
N ASP A 49 0.37 15.28 0.98
CA ASP A 49 1.08 15.80 2.13
C ASP A 49 0.58 15.19 3.46
N ILE A 50 -0.74 15.01 3.59
CA ILE A 50 -1.35 14.34 4.75
C ILE A 50 -0.89 12.87 4.81
N VAL A 51 -0.90 12.21 3.65
CA VAL A 51 -0.41 10.83 3.45
C VAL A 51 1.05 10.72 3.91
N LYS A 52 1.93 11.62 3.47
CA LYS A 52 3.35 11.67 3.88
C LYS A 52 3.52 11.97 5.38
N ASN A 53 2.69 12.85 5.93
CA ASN A 53 2.72 13.14 7.36
C ASN A 53 2.32 11.91 8.20
N HIS A 54 1.27 11.19 7.80
CA HIS A 54 0.87 9.94 8.46
C HIS A 54 1.97 8.89 8.38
N GLN A 55 2.61 8.75 7.21
CA GLN A 55 3.76 7.85 7.04
C GLN A 55 4.86 8.13 8.05
N LYS A 56 5.21 9.40 8.22
CA LYS A 56 6.25 9.81 9.16
C LYS A 56 5.92 9.32 10.57
N HIS A 57 4.69 9.50 11.03
CA HIS A 57 4.27 9.09 12.37
C HIS A 57 4.22 7.56 12.54
N VAL A 58 3.69 6.80 11.58
CA VAL A 58 3.55 5.35 11.73
C VAL A 58 4.81 4.57 11.40
N SER A 59 5.74 5.14 10.62
CA SER A 59 6.94 4.43 10.12
C SER A 59 7.78 3.81 11.23
N GLY A 60 8.00 4.53 12.34
CA GLY A 60 8.77 4.04 13.48
C GLY A 60 8.11 2.85 14.17
N ILE A 61 6.77 2.89 14.31
CA ILE A 61 5.99 1.80 14.88
C ILE A 61 6.05 0.58 13.95
N LEU A 62 5.78 0.75 12.65
CA LEU A 62 5.81 -0.35 11.69
C LEU A 62 7.20 -1.01 11.62
N LYS A 63 8.28 -0.23 11.75
CA LYS A 63 9.66 -0.77 11.81
C LYS A 63 9.89 -1.69 13.00
N LYS A 64 9.29 -1.40 14.15
CA LYS A 64 9.44 -2.21 15.37
C LYS A 64 8.81 -3.60 15.25
N TYR A 65 7.87 -3.77 14.31
CA TYR A 65 7.06 -4.96 14.11
C TYR A 65 7.10 -5.47 12.66
N ASP A 66 8.11 -5.10 11.87
CA ASP A 66 8.20 -5.46 10.46
C ASP A 66 8.18 -6.98 10.24
N ASN A 67 8.74 -7.74 11.19
CA ASN A 67 8.78 -9.20 11.20
C ASN A 67 7.41 -9.89 11.26
N ILE A 68 6.34 -9.18 11.64
CA ILE A 68 4.97 -9.72 11.66
C ILE A 68 4.06 -9.13 10.58
N ILE A 69 4.55 -8.17 9.79
CA ILE A 69 3.77 -7.48 8.77
C ILE A 69 4.06 -8.11 7.42
N ALA A 70 3.10 -8.86 6.86
CA ALA A 70 3.22 -9.42 5.52
C ALA A 70 3.19 -8.34 4.45
N SER A 71 2.27 -7.39 4.57
CA SER A 71 2.21 -6.24 3.68
C SER A 71 1.48 -5.05 4.31
N VAL A 72 1.78 -3.86 3.78
CA VAL A 72 1.01 -2.65 4.04
C VAL A 72 0.28 -2.24 2.76
N GLU A 73 -1.06 -2.25 2.82
CA GLU A 73 -1.91 -1.72 1.75
C GLU A 73 -2.04 -0.21 1.92
N CYS A 74 -1.50 0.53 0.94
CA CYS A 74 -1.52 1.97 1.01
C CYS A 74 -1.10 2.67 -0.29
N GLY A 75 -1.42 3.96 -0.38
CA GLY A 75 -0.68 4.94 -1.19
C GLY A 75 0.58 5.47 -0.50
N LEU A 76 1.07 4.80 0.56
CA LEU A 76 2.18 5.21 1.42
C LEU A 76 3.51 4.59 0.94
N PHE A 77 4.16 5.15 -0.08
CA PHE A 77 5.32 4.50 -0.72
C PHE A 77 6.72 4.86 -0.17
N GLU A 78 6.91 6.07 0.38
CA GLU A 78 8.28 6.64 0.52
C GLU A 78 9.06 6.27 1.80
N ILE A 79 8.38 6.18 2.96
CA ILE A 79 9.03 6.22 4.30
C ILE A 79 8.93 4.87 5.06
N LEU A 80 8.37 3.83 4.44
CA LEU A 80 8.21 2.53 5.11
C LEU A 80 9.51 1.72 5.13
N PRO A 81 9.80 0.98 6.22
CA PRO A 81 10.99 0.11 6.35
C PRO A 81 11.15 -0.83 5.17
N GLU A 82 12.35 -0.97 4.61
CA GLU A 82 12.61 -1.74 3.37
C GLU A 82 12.21 -3.22 3.47
N SER A 83 12.23 -3.79 4.68
CA SER A 83 11.79 -5.15 5.00
C SER A 83 10.30 -5.41 4.76
N ILE A 84 9.47 -4.37 4.67
CA ILE A 84 8.02 -4.50 4.49
C ILE A 84 7.67 -4.47 3.01
N THR A 85 6.90 -5.46 2.55
CA THR A 85 6.29 -5.46 1.19
C THR A 85 5.10 -4.50 1.14
N LEU A 86 4.92 -3.80 0.01
CA LEU A 86 3.83 -2.86 -0.18
C LEU A 86 2.83 -3.42 -1.17
N SER A 87 1.54 -3.14 -0.97
CA SER A 87 0.50 -3.52 -1.91
C SER A 87 -0.36 -2.32 -2.30
N VAL A 88 -0.58 -2.15 -3.61
CA VAL A 88 -1.45 -1.09 -4.15
C VAL A 88 -2.76 -1.66 -4.68
N ARG A 89 -3.84 -0.87 -4.64
CA ARG A 89 -5.16 -1.27 -5.13
C ARG A 89 -5.22 -1.38 -6.66
N THR A 90 -4.52 -0.50 -7.39
CA THR A 90 -4.54 -0.50 -8.86
C THR A 90 -3.14 -0.25 -9.45
N PRO A 91 -2.85 -0.77 -10.66
CA PRO A 91 -1.62 -0.46 -11.37
C PRO A 91 -1.44 1.05 -11.64
N LYS A 92 -2.55 1.78 -11.82
CA LYS A 92 -2.55 3.23 -12.00
C LYS A 92 -1.92 3.96 -10.81
N ILE A 93 -2.25 3.56 -9.58
CA ILE A 93 -1.65 4.16 -8.36
C ILE A 93 -0.13 3.95 -8.34
N TYR A 94 0.34 2.75 -8.71
CA TYR A 94 1.77 2.48 -8.84
C TYR A 94 2.43 3.40 -9.87
N CYS A 95 1.84 3.52 -11.07
CA CYS A 95 2.34 4.37 -12.14
C CYS A 95 2.40 5.85 -11.75
N ASP A 96 1.38 6.35 -11.06
CA ASP A 96 1.33 7.73 -10.58
C ASP A 96 2.45 8.01 -9.57
N TRP A 97 2.69 7.08 -8.64
CA TRP A 97 3.80 7.19 -7.68
C TRP A 97 5.18 7.11 -8.35
N ALA A 98 5.35 6.19 -9.30
CA ALA A 98 6.63 5.96 -9.97
C ALA A 98 6.91 6.96 -11.12
N TYR A 99 5.99 7.90 -11.37
CA TYR A 99 6.03 8.86 -12.48
C TYR A 99 6.15 8.17 -13.85
N ILE A 100 5.39 7.09 -14.04
CA ILE A 100 5.36 6.28 -15.26
C ILE A 100 4.02 6.44 -15.97
N ASP A 101 4.05 6.63 -17.29
CA ASP A 101 2.85 6.51 -18.11
C ASP A 101 2.34 5.06 -18.07
N LEU A 102 1.07 4.86 -17.69
CA LEU A 102 0.44 3.54 -17.59
C LEU A 102 0.59 2.71 -18.88
N SER A 103 0.61 3.36 -20.05
CA SER A 103 0.81 2.69 -21.34
C SER A 103 2.18 2.01 -21.48
N LYS A 104 3.18 2.45 -20.69
CA LYS A 104 4.56 1.98 -20.62
C LYS A 104 4.85 1.06 -19.43
N ILE A 105 3.85 0.68 -18.64
CA ILE A 105 4.04 -0.13 -17.43
C ILE A 105 4.74 -1.48 -17.71
N ILE A 106 4.50 -2.11 -18.87
CA ILE A 106 5.17 -3.37 -19.27
C ILE A 106 6.69 -3.23 -19.32
N SER A 107 7.18 -2.10 -19.83
CA SER A 107 8.63 -1.87 -19.99
C SER A 107 9.32 -1.48 -18.70
N HIS A 108 8.56 -1.24 -17.63
CA HIS A 108 9.11 -0.91 -16.34
C HIS A 108 9.37 -2.18 -15.52
N ILE A 109 10.62 -2.60 -15.53
CA ILE A 109 11.13 -3.77 -14.80
C ILE A 109 11.95 -3.24 -13.64
N THR A 110 11.54 -3.57 -12.42
CA THR A 110 12.22 -3.12 -11.20
C THR A 110 13.35 -4.09 -10.82
N LYS A 111 14.37 -3.57 -10.12
CA LYS A 111 15.56 -4.29 -9.66
C LYS A 111 15.56 -4.40 -8.14
N MET A 112 16.22 -5.42 -7.59
CA MET A 112 16.23 -5.72 -6.14
C MET A 112 16.63 -4.54 -5.24
N ASN A 113 17.47 -3.63 -5.73
CA ASN A 113 17.92 -2.45 -5.00
C ASN A 113 16.97 -1.23 -5.13
N GLU A 114 15.87 -1.35 -5.86
CA GLU A 114 14.89 -0.28 -6.06
C GLU A 114 13.70 -0.45 -5.11
N LYS A 115 13.26 0.66 -4.49
CA LYS A 115 12.08 0.66 -3.60
C LYS A 115 10.82 0.09 -4.27
N ALA A 116 10.72 0.20 -5.58
CA ALA A 116 9.60 -0.31 -6.37
C ALA A 116 9.58 -1.85 -6.49
N TYR A 117 10.69 -2.54 -6.20
CA TYR A 117 10.81 -3.99 -6.30
C TYR A 117 9.89 -4.75 -5.34
N ARG A 118 9.62 -4.16 -4.17
CA ARG A 118 8.76 -4.72 -3.12
C ARG A 118 7.28 -4.36 -3.28
N VAL A 119 6.87 -3.78 -4.41
CA VAL A 119 5.50 -3.31 -4.61
C VAL A 119 4.69 -4.32 -5.42
N GLY A 120 3.69 -4.93 -4.78
CA GLY A 120 2.70 -5.80 -5.41
C GLY A 120 1.33 -5.14 -5.55
N ILE A 121 0.33 -5.92 -5.98
CA ILE A 121 -1.08 -5.50 -5.99
C ILE A 121 -1.88 -6.30 -4.97
N PHE A 122 -2.69 -5.59 -4.19
CA PHE A 122 -3.82 -6.16 -3.46
C PHE A 122 -5.06 -6.02 -4.33
N ASN A 123 -5.65 -7.15 -4.72
CA ASN A 123 -6.83 -7.18 -5.57
C ASN A 123 -7.99 -7.90 -4.86
N ASP A 124 -8.84 -7.12 -4.19
CA ASP A 124 -10.02 -7.59 -3.44
C ASP A 124 -11.22 -7.93 -4.34
N LYS A 125 -11.19 -7.54 -5.62
CA LYS A 125 -12.35 -7.62 -6.53
C LYS A 125 -12.10 -8.44 -7.79
N TYR A 126 -10.93 -9.07 -7.97
CA TYR A 126 -10.44 -9.67 -9.23
C TYR A 126 -11.46 -10.42 -10.09
N LEU A 127 -12.42 -11.10 -9.45
CA LEU A 127 -13.46 -11.92 -10.09
C LEU A 127 -14.75 -11.17 -10.43
N ALA A 128 -14.86 -9.88 -10.11
CA ALA A 128 -16.09 -9.10 -10.22
C ALA A 128 -16.45 -8.75 -11.68
N SER A 129 -15.47 -8.50 -12.54
CA SER A 129 -15.70 -8.26 -13.97
C SER A 129 -14.41 -8.37 -14.81
N LYS A 130 -14.52 -8.27 -16.14
CA LYS A 130 -13.34 -8.22 -17.04
C LYS A 130 -12.45 -7.00 -16.76
N SER A 131 -13.02 -5.85 -16.41
CA SER A 131 -12.25 -4.67 -15.96
C SER A 131 -11.93 -4.69 -14.47
N ASP A 132 -12.49 -5.68 -13.74
CA ASP A 132 -12.41 -5.78 -12.29
C ASP A 132 -12.87 -4.47 -11.62
N LEU A 133 -14.08 -4.04 -11.94
CA LEU A 133 -14.70 -2.81 -11.42
C LEU A 133 -13.74 -1.60 -11.47
N ASP A 134 -13.13 -1.38 -12.64
CA ASP A 134 -12.20 -0.29 -12.92
C ASP A 134 -10.80 -0.40 -12.32
N THR A 135 -10.45 -1.52 -11.68
CA THR A 135 -9.07 -1.81 -11.23
C THR A 135 -8.08 -1.79 -12.41
N TYR A 136 -8.46 -2.38 -13.54
CA TYR A 136 -7.61 -2.49 -14.73
C TYR A 136 -8.09 -1.54 -15.83
N LYS A 137 -7.21 -0.64 -16.28
CA LYS A 137 -7.48 0.26 -17.42
C LYS A 137 -6.90 -0.27 -18.73
N LEU A 138 -5.81 -1.04 -18.66
CA LEU A 138 -5.14 -1.68 -19.79
C LEU A 138 -4.78 -3.12 -19.41
N ARG A 139 -5.80 -3.94 -19.11
CA ARG A 139 -5.66 -5.24 -18.44
C ARG A 139 -4.55 -6.13 -18.98
N GLU A 140 -4.43 -6.28 -20.31
CA GLU A 140 -3.38 -7.12 -20.90
C GLU A 140 -1.98 -6.66 -20.50
N LYS A 141 -1.75 -5.33 -20.48
CA LYS A 141 -0.48 -4.73 -20.09
C LYS A 141 -0.23 -4.86 -18.60
N GLU A 142 -1.25 -4.55 -17.81
CA GLU A 142 -1.19 -4.55 -16.35
C GLU A 142 -0.98 -5.97 -15.79
N VAL A 143 -1.68 -6.98 -16.33
CA VAL A 143 -1.49 -8.39 -15.94
C VAL A 143 -0.10 -8.89 -16.35
N LYS A 144 0.43 -8.46 -17.51
CA LYS A 144 1.79 -8.82 -17.91
C LYS A 144 2.85 -8.19 -17.00
N TRP A 145 2.64 -6.95 -16.56
CA TRP A 145 3.49 -6.33 -15.54
C TRP A 145 3.41 -7.07 -14.20
N LEU A 146 2.21 -7.46 -13.74
CA LEU A 146 2.03 -8.27 -12.52
C LEU A 146 2.80 -9.60 -12.57
N LYS A 147 2.77 -10.28 -13.73
CA LYS A 147 3.57 -11.50 -13.94
C LYS A 147 5.08 -11.28 -13.85
N ASN A 148 5.56 -10.05 -14.07
CA ASN A 148 6.96 -9.71 -13.84
C ASN A 148 7.22 -9.41 -12.36
N GLN A 149 6.32 -8.70 -11.69
CA GLN A 149 6.44 -8.39 -10.26
C GLN A 149 6.56 -9.65 -9.38
N VAL A 150 5.85 -10.73 -9.71
CA VAL A 150 5.92 -11.99 -8.93
C VAL A 150 7.21 -12.79 -9.14
N LYS A 151 8.10 -12.36 -10.06
CA LYS A 151 9.43 -12.97 -10.23
C LYS A 151 10.46 -12.40 -9.27
N HIS A 152 10.06 -11.40 -8.50
CA HIS A 152 10.91 -10.81 -7.47
C HIS A 152 10.96 -11.79 -6.31
N THR A 153 12.15 -12.30 -6.01
CA THR A 153 12.41 -13.25 -4.92
C THR A 153 13.40 -12.65 -3.94
#